data_AF-A0A0A1X5C8-F1
#
_entry.id   AF-A0A0A1X5C8-F1
#
_cell.length_a   1.000
_cell.length_b   1.000
_cell.length_c   1.000
_cell.angle_alpha   90.00
_cell.angle_beta   90.00
_cell.angle_gamma   90.00
#
_symmetry.space_group_name_H-M   'P 1'
#
loop_
_entity.id
_entity.type
_entity.pdbx_description
1 polymer ?
#
loop_
_entity_poly.entity_id
_entity_poly.type
_entity_poly.pdbx_seq_one_letter_code
_entity_poly.pdbx_strand_id
1 'polypeptide(L)'
;MLSEWHFRQISIAEIANKGNNTSRYNTEAIVQSMNGDISLDFMIERNGAFYRNVYTMPILACETLLILSFLLHGYRRGGLILVVFFVISLGLMFVTKHAPTAYIPNILHAYRHVMRTTAFCYLLHVTLMWLLLYPPKAEPFDWLMSLINVSALRLLLCMRLTDCNDYVSIQAHPWRELAKMIN
;
A
#
# COMPACT_ATOMS: atom_id res chain seq x y z
N MET A 1 -20.52 -10.99 18.53
CA MET A 1 -20.17 -9.60 18.88
C MET A 1 -18.95 -9.16 18.04
N LEU A 2 -19.16 -8.65 16.83
CA LEU A 2 -18.03 -8.31 15.92
C LEU A 2 -18.07 -6.85 15.42
N SER A 3 -19.25 -6.27 15.18
CA SER A 3 -19.39 -4.89 14.67
C SER A 3 -20.07 -3.92 15.65
N GLU A 4 -20.11 -4.24 16.94
CA GLU A 4 -20.84 -3.46 17.94
C GLU A 4 -20.13 -2.15 18.30
N TRP A 5 -20.95 -1.18 18.69
CA TRP A 5 -20.54 0.13 19.17
C TRP A 5 -21.01 0.21 20.62
N HIS A 6 -20.18 0.76 21.50
CA HIS A 6 -20.52 0.89 22.92
C HIS A 6 -20.44 2.35 23.35
N PHE A 7 -21.38 2.73 24.21
CA PHE A 7 -21.32 4.00 24.91
C PHE A 7 -20.27 3.89 26.01
N ARG A 8 -19.20 4.67 25.89
CA ARG A 8 -18.14 4.74 26.90
C ARG A 8 -18.54 5.68 28.03
N GLN A 9 -19.18 6.80 27.69
CA GLN A 9 -19.63 7.78 28.67
C GLN A 9 -20.77 8.64 28.09
N ILE A 10 -21.71 9.00 28.94
CA ILE A 10 -22.74 10.02 28.67
C ILE A 10 -22.54 11.10 29.72
N SER A 11 -22.25 12.33 29.31
CA SER A 11 -22.10 13.46 30.22
C SER A 11 -23.09 14.55 29.87
N ILE A 12 -23.63 15.17 30.92
CA ILE A 12 -24.58 16.28 30.84
C ILE A 12 -23.87 17.47 31.46
N ALA A 13 -23.69 18.54 30.70
CA ALA A 13 -23.10 19.78 31.20
C ALA A 13 -24.01 20.95 30.85
N GLU A 14 -24.06 21.95 31.74
CA GLU A 14 -24.75 23.19 31.46
C GLU A 14 -23.81 24.10 30.66
N ILE A 15 -24.29 24.65 29.54
CA ILE A 15 -23.56 25.59 28.72
C ILE A 15 -23.58 26.95 29.41
N ALA A 16 -22.53 27.22 30.20
CA ALA A 16 -22.29 28.52 30.81
C ALA A 16 -21.58 29.46 29.83
N ASN A 17 -22.33 30.35 29.19
CA ASN A 17 -21.77 31.30 28.23
C ASN A 17 -21.28 32.56 28.97
N LYS A 18 -19.98 32.90 28.86
CA LYS A 18 -19.40 34.09 29.55
C LYS A 18 -19.89 35.43 28.98
N GLY A 19 -20.39 35.43 27.74
CA GLY A 19 -21.11 36.55 27.15
C GLY A 19 -22.60 36.41 27.41
N ASN A 20 -23.25 37.47 27.87
CA ASN A 20 -24.67 37.53 28.24
C ASN A 20 -25.57 37.47 26.98
N ASN A 21 -25.41 36.44 26.15
CA ASN A 21 -26.16 36.25 24.92
C ASN A 21 -27.58 35.81 25.28
N THR A 22 -28.50 36.77 25.26
CA THR A 22 -29.93 36.59 25.55
C THR A 22 -30.76 36.24 24.32
N SER A 23 -30.19 36.32 23.11
CA SER A 23 -30.86 35.98 21.85
C SER A 23 -30.43 34.60 21.35
N ARG A 24 -31.41 33.76 21.01
CA ARG A 24 -31.21 32.44 20.40
C ARG A 24 -30.78 32.51 18.93
N TYR A 25 -31.02 33.65 18.28
CA TYR A 25 -30.79 33.83 16.85
C TYR A 25 -29.79 34.97 16.62
N ASN A 26 -28.81 34.72 15.74
CA ASN A 26 -27.93 35.77 15.23
C ASN A 26 -28.68 36.70 14.26
N THR A 27 -28.07 37.81 13.85
CA THR A 27 -28.60 38.73 12.82
C THR A 27 -28.91 38.06 11.48
N GLU A 28 -28.35 36.86 11.24
CA GLU A 28 -28.58 36.02 10.06
C GLU A 28 -29.60 34.88 10.31
N ALA A 29 -30.35 34.92 11.42
CA ALA A 29 -31.32 33.89 11.84
C ALA A 29 -30.72 32.48 12.09
N ILE A 30 -29.40 32.39 12.27
CA ILE A 30 -28.72 31.14 12.64
C ILE A 30 -28.86 30.92 14.15
N VAL A 31 -29.23 29.70 14.55
CA VAL A 31 -29.38 29.30 15.97
C VAL A 31 -28.02 29.31 16.67
N GLN A 32 -27.95 29.98 17.81
CA GLN A 32 -26.76 30.05 18.68
C GLN A 32 -27.06 29.45 20.07
N SER A 33 -26.03 28.91 20.72
CA SER A 33 -26.13 28.37 22.08
C SER A 33 -26.31 29.49 23.11
N MET A 34 -27.28 29.32 24.00
CA MET A 34 -27.64 30.27 25.05
C MET A 34 -27.15 29.81 26.42
N ASN A 35 -27.00 30.78 27.33
CA ASN A 35 -26.71 30.49 28.72
C ASN A 35 -27.90 29.72 29.35
N GLY A 36 -27.63 28.57 29.96
CA GLY A 36 -28.65 27.66 30.48
C GLY A 36 -29.11 26.58 29.50
N ASP A 37 -28.58 26.53 28.27
CA ASP A 37 -28.73 25.36 27.41
C ASP A 37 -27.96 24.16 28.00
N ILE A 38 -28.48 22.95 27.81
CA ILE A 38 -27.86 21.71 28.31
C ILE A 38 -27.11 21.05 27.15
N SER A 39 -25.82 20.78 27.31
CA SER A 39 -25.06 19.93 26.40
C SER A 39 -25.15 18.47 26.84
N LEU A 40 -25.48 17.60 25.89
CA LEU A 40 -25.45 16.15 26.04
C LEU A 40 -24.27 15.62 25.22
N ASP A 41 -23.20 15.25 25.90
CA ASP A 41 -22.01 14.71 25.27
C ASP A 41 -22.03 13.18 25.34
N PHE A 42 -22.01 12.56 24.16
CA PHE A 42 -21.94 11.11 24.01
C PHE A 42 -20.55 10.70 23.56
N MET A 43 -19.80 10.02 24.43
CA MET A 43 -18.55 9.38 24.04
C MET A 43 -18.85 7.96 23.57
N ILE A 44 -18.83 7.78 22.25
CA ILE A 44 -19.09 6.50 21.59
C ILE A 44 -17.77 5.91 21.12
N GLU A 45 -17.55 4.63 21.42
CA GLU A 45 -16.38 3.89 20.97
C GLU A 45 -16.82 2.71 20.10
N ARG A 46 -16.03 2.45 19.05
CA ARG A 46 -16.26 1.34 18.12
C ARG A 46 -15.36 0.17 18.51
N ASN A 47 -15.79 -1.05 18.22
CA ASN A 47 -14.88 -2.21 18.27
C ASN A 47 -13.75 -2.09 17.23
N GLY A 48 -12.65 -1.45 17.61
CA GLY A 48 -11.52 -1.19 16.73
C GLY A 48 -10.80 -2.46 16.26
N ALA A 49 -10.84 -3.54 17.04
CA ALA A 49 -10.11 -4.77 16.72
C ALA A 49 -10.67 -5.47 15.47
N PHE A 50 -12.00 -5.54 15.36
CA PHE A 50 -12.66 -6.12 14.19
C PHE A 50 -12.34 -5.33 12.91
N TYR A 51 -12.58 -4.01 12.93
CA TYR A 51 -12.33 -3.18 11.76
C TYR A 51 -10.85 -3.12 11.40
N ARG A 52 -9.95 -3.11 12.39
CA ARG A 52 -8.50 -3.22 12.13
C ARG A 52 -8.22 -4.48 11.33
N ASN A 53 -8.65 -5.64 11.79
CA ASN A 53 -8.39 -6.90 11.09
C ASN A 53 -9.02 -6.93 9.68
N VAL A 54 -10.26 -6.48 9.52
CA VAL A 54 -10.96 -6.47 8.23
C VAL A 54 -10.27 -5.57 7.20
N TYR A 55 -9.80 -4.39 7.62
CA TYR A 55 -9.15 -3.45 6.71
C TYR A 55 -7.65 -3.69 6.53
N THR A 56 -6.95 -4.31 7.49
CA THR A 56 -5.51 -4.58 7.37
C THR A 56 -5.20 -5.92 6.74
N MET A 57 -6.05 -6.94 6.89
CA MET A 57 -5.78 -8.27 6.28
C MET A 57 -5.59 -8.22 4.76
N PRO A 58 -6.43 -7.53 3.97
CA PRO A 58 -6.24 -7.45 2.53
C PRO A 58 -4.89 -6.83 2.16
N ILE A 59 -4.44 -5.82 2.91
CA ILE A 59 -3.15 -5.16 2.70
C ILE A 59 -2.01 -6.16 2.91
N LEU A 60 -2.00 -6.87 4.04
CA LEU A 60 -0.96 -7.86 4.36
C LEU A 60 -0.95 -9.03 3.36
N ALA A 61 -2.13 -9.50 2.95
CA ALA A 61 -2.23 -10.53 1.92
C ALA A 61 -1.66 -10.04 0.57
N CYS A 62 -1.92 -8.79 0.19
CA CYS A 62 -1.40 -8.22 -1.04
C CYS A 62 0.12 -8.02 -1.01
N GLU A 63 0.66 -7.55 0.12
CA GLU A 63 2.11 -7.40 0.30
C GLU A 63 2.85 -8.73 0.24
N THR A 64 2.32 -9.77 0.88
CA THR A 64 2.90 -11.13 0.83
C THR A 64 2.86 -11.72 -0.57
N LEU A 65 1.76 -11.53 -1.30
CA LEU A 65 1.65 -11.95 -2.71
C LEU A 65 2.59 -11.16 -3.63
N LEU A 66 2.83 -9.87 -3.37
CA LEU A 66 3.82 -9.08 -4.11
C LEU A 66 5.23 -9.61 -3.90
N ILE A 67 5.61 -9.89 -2.66
CA ILE A 67 6.93 -10.48 -2.35
C ILE A 67 7.06 -11.84 -3.04
N LEU A 68 6.02 -12.68 -2.95
CA LEU A 68 5.99 -13.98 -3.61
C LEU A 68 6.08 -13.87 -5.15
N SER A 69 5.61 -12.77 -5.74
CA SER A 69 5.68 -12.54 -7.18
C SER A 69 7.11 -12.51 -7.71
N PHE A 70 8.10 -12.12 -6.90
CA PHE A 70 9.52 -12.09 -7.29
C PHE A 70 10.13 -13.49 -7.39
N LEU A 71 9.57 -14.49 -6.71
CA LEU A 71 9.99 -15.89 -6.83
C LEU A 71 9.43 -16.53 -8.12
N LEU A 72 8.32 -16.02 -8.65
CA LEU A 72 7.68 -16.54 -9.84
C LEU A 72 8.35 -16.02 -11.12
N HIS A 73 8.49 -16.90 -12.10
CA HIS A 73 9.09 -16.60 -13.40
C HIS A 73 8.04 -16.54 -14.51
N GLY A 74 8.34 -15.78 -15.57
CA GLY A 74 7.49 -15.72 -16.77
C GLY A 74 6.16 -14.98 -16.54
N TYR A 75 5.17 -15.29 -17.38
CA TYR A 75 3.84 -14.66 -17.38
C TYR A 75 3.06 -14.84 -16.07
N ARG A 76 3.37 -15.88 -15.28
CA ARG A 76 2.70 -16.14 -13.99
C ARG A 76 2.93 -15.01 -12.99
N ARG A 77 4.10 -14.38 -13.02
CA ARG A 77 4.44 -13.21 -12.19
C ARG A 77 3.54 -12.01 -12.53
N GLY A 78 3.44 -11.67 -13.82
CA GLY A 78 2.58 -10.58 -14.28
C GLY A 78 1.11 -10.80 -13.91
N GLY A 79 0.62 -12.03 -14.10
CA GLY A 79 -0.72 -12.42 -13.68
C GLY A 79 -0.96 -12.22 -12.18
N LEU A 80 -0.02 -12.66 -11.33
CA LEU A 80 -0.14 -12.48 -9.88
C LEU A 80 -0.15 -10.98 -9.49
N ILE A 81 0.72 -10.17 -10.07
CA ILE A 81 0.77 -8.72 -9.80
C ILE A 81 -0.54 -8.04 -10.22
N LEU A 82 -1.13 -8.43 -11.36
CA LEU A 82 -2.43 -7.92 -11.80
C LEU A 82 -3.57 -8.32 -10.86
N VAL A 83 -3.57 -9.55 -10.35
CA VAL A 83 -4.53 -9.99 -9.34
C VAL A 83 -4.41 -9.13 -8.08
N VAL A 84 -3.19 -8.89 -7.59
CA VAL A 84 -2.96 -8.03 -6.42
C VAL A 84 -3.47 -6.61 -6.69
N PHE A 85 -3.18 -6.05 -7.86
CA PHE A 85 -3.66 -4.71 -8.25
C PHE A 85 -5.20 -4.64 -8.23
N PHE A 86 -5.88 -5.67 -8.73
CA PHE A 86 -7.34 -5.74 -8.73
C PHE A 86 -7.92 -5.83 -7.31
N VAL A 87 -7.35 -6.69 -6.46
CA VAL A 87 -7.77 -6.85 -5.06
C VAL A 87 -7.59 -5.55 -4.27
N ILE A 88 -6.45 -4.88 -4.42
CA ILE A 88 -6.19 -3.58 -3.78
C ILE A 88 -7.13 -2.51 -4.30
N SER A 89 -7.43 -2.49 -5.60
CA SER A 89 -8.36 -1.52 -6.19
C SER A 89 -9.78 -1.69 -5.65
N LEU A 90 -10.26 -2.93 -5.52
CA LEU A 90 -11.55 -3.23 -4.89
C LEU A 90 -11.56 -2.85 -3.41
N GLY A 91 -10.48 -3.18 -2.68
CA GLY A 91 -10.34 -2.80 -1.28
C GLY A 91 -10.34 -1.27 -1.09
N LEU A 92 -9.65 -0.54 -1.96
CA LEU A 92 -9.63 0.92 -1.96
C LEU A 92 -11.03 1.50 -2.21
N MET A 93 -11.75 0.99 -3.21
CA MET A 93 -13.13 1.40 -3.50
C MET A 93 -14.07 1.15 -2.31
N PHE A 94 -13.89 0.03 -1.61
CA PHE A 94 -14.66 -0.28 -0.42
C PHE A 94 -14.35 0.69 0.73
N VAL A 95 -13.07 0.98 0.98
CA VAL A 95 -12.65 1.91 2.03
C VAL A 95 -13.12 3.34 1.75
N THR A 96 -13.00 3.83 0.51
CA THR A 96 -13.42 5.19 0.16
C THR A 96 -14.92 5.39 0.28
N LYS A 97 -15.73 4.36 0.00
CA LYS A 97 -17.19 4.40 0.19
C LYS A 97 -17.59 4.61 1.66
N HIS A 98 -16.78 4.15 2.60
CA HIS A 98 -17.04 4.22 4.04
C HIS A 98 -16.22 5.29 4.77
N ALA A 99 -15.32 5.99 4.06
CA ALA A 99 -14.46 6.99 4.65
C ALA A 99 -15.22 8.33 4.85
N PRO A 100 -14.92 9.07 5.93
CA PRO A 100 -15.43 10.42 6.10
C PRO A 100 -14.83 11.36 5.04
N THR A 101 -15.60 12.35 4.59
CA THR A 101 -15.13 13.35 3.61
C THR A 101 -14.35 14.50 4.24
N ALA A 102 -14.44 14.67 5.57
CA ALA A 102 -13.81 15.76 6.29
C ALA A 102 -12.28 15.62 6.44
N TYR A 103 -11.75 14.40 6.38
CA TYR A 103 -10.31 14.13 6.51
C TYR A 103 -9.93 12.81 5.83
N ILE A 104 -8.65 12.66 5.49
CA ILE A 104 -8.12 11.43 4.90
C ILE A 104 -7.66 10.48 6.01
N PRO A 105 -8.23 9.27 6.14
CA PRO A 105 -7.83 8.34 7.17
C PRO A 105 -6.49 7.65 6.82
N ASN A 106 -5.66 7.38 7.82
CA ASN A 106 -4.33 6.74 7.66
C ASN A 106 -4.37 5.41 6.88
N ILE A 107 -5.45 4.63 7.03
CA ILE A 107 -5.61 3.38 6.29
C ILE A 107 -5.63 3.60 4.77
N LEU A 108 -6.19 4.72 4.31
CA LEU A 108 -6.24 5.06 2.88
C LEU A 108 -4.84 5.34 2.33
N HIS A 109 -3.96 5.94 3.15
CA HIS A 109 -2.56 6.10 2.79
C HIS A 109 -1.88 4.75 2.59
N ALA A 110 -2.11 3.78 3.47
CA ALA A 110 -1.55 2.44 3.33
C ALA A 110 -1.99 1.75 2.02
N TYR A 111 -3.29 1.76 1.71
CA TYR A 111 -3.79 1.24 0.42
C TYR A 111 -3.14 1.93 -0.78
N ARG A 112 -3.00 3.26 -0.73
CA ARG A 112 -2.34 4.03 -1.79
C ARG A 112 -0.87 3.66 -1.95
N HIS A 113 -0.17 3.40 -0.85
CA HIS A 113 1.23 2.94 -0.89
C HIS A 113 1.34 1.59 -1.58
N VAL A 114 0.53 0.60 -1.20
CA VAL A 114 0.53 -0.72 -1.85
C VAL A 114 0.11 -0.62 -3.33
N MET A 115 -0.86 0.22 -3.65
CA MET A 115 -1.25 0.46 -5.05
C MET A 115 -0.12 1.09 -5.89
N ARG A 116 0.70 1.95 -5.29
CA ARG A 116 1.88 2.51 -5.99
C ARG A 116 2.97 1.47 -6.16
N THR A 117 3.29 0.70 -5.11
CA THR A 117 4.33 -0.34 -5.19
C THR A 117 3.95 -1.43 -6.18
N THR A 118 2.70 -1.89 -6.21
CA THR A 118 2.19 -2.84 -7.22
C THR A 118 2.38 -2.33 -8.64
N ALA A 119 2.05 -1.05 -8.91
CA ALA A 119 2.24 -0.45 -10.23
C ALA A 119 3.72 -0.40 -10.65
N PHE A 120 4.62 0.00 -9.74
CA PHE A 120 6.06 -0.05 -9.98
C PHE A 120 6.56 -1.47 -10.25
N CYS A 121 6.10 -2.45 -9.46
CA CYS A 121 6.45 -3.86 -9.67
C CYS A 121 5.96 -4.38 -11.03
N TYR A 122 4.79 -3.93 -11.49
CA TYR A 122 4.26 -4.29 -12.79
C TYR A 122 5.09 -3.70 -13.93
N LEU A 123 5.45 -2.41 -13.84
CA LEU A 123 6.33 -1.76 -14.82
C LEU A 123 7.70 -2.46 -14.88
N LEU A 124 8.28 -2.77 -13.72
CA LEU A 124 9.53 -3.51 -13.62
C LEU A 124 9.40 -4.93 -14.21
N HIS A 125 8.26 -5.59 -14.02
CA HIS A 125 8.01 -6.89 -14.66
C HIS A 125 7.99 -6.79 -16.18
N VAL A 126 7.35 -5.76 -16.74
CA VAL A 126 7.28 -5.53 -18.19
C VAL A 126 8.68 -5.24 -18.75
N THR A 127 9.48 -4.41 -18.09
CA THR A 127 10.84 -4.11 -18.55
C THR A 127 11.76 -5.34 -18.50
N LEU A 128 11.65 -6.15 -17.44
CA LEU A 128 12.37 -7.42 -17.34
C LEU A 128 11.96 -8.42 -18.42
N MET A 129 10.65 -8.56 -18.68
CA MET A 129 10.17 -9.42 -19.76
C MET A 129 10.66 -8.94 -21.12
N TRP A 130 10.64 -7.63 -21.37
CA TRP A 130 11.17 -7.06 -22.60
C TRP A 130 12.66 -7.35 -22.78
N LEU A 131 13.46 -7.20 -21.72
CA LEU A 131 14.89 -7.52 -21.74
C LEU A 131 15.17 -9.02 -21.98
N LEU A 132 14.30 -9.90 -21.46
CA LEU A 132 14.41 -11.35 -21.63
C LEU A 132 14.01 -11.83 -23.03
N LEU A 133 12.93 -11.28 -23.61
CA LEU A 133 12.43 -11.68 -24.93
C LEU A 133 13.14 -10.98 -26.09
N TYR A 134 13.53 -9.72 -25.89
CA TYR A 134 14.15 -8.88 -26.91
C TYR A 134 15.47 -8.30 -26.37
N PRO A 135 16.48 -9.15 -26.10
CA PRO A 135 17.78 -8.66 -25.67
C PRO A 135 18.35 -7.73 -26.75
N PRO A 136 18.98 -6.61 -26.36
CA PRO A 136 19.59 -5.72 -27.32
C PRO A 136 20.73 -6.44 -28.04
N LYS A 137 20.83 -6.20 -29.35
CA LYS A 137 21.89 -6.79 -30.20
C LYS A 137 23.25 -6.13 -29.98
N ALA A 138 23.30 -5.06 -29.19
CA ALA A 138 24.54 -4.41 -28.80
C ALA A 138 25.31 -5.30 -27.81
N GLU A 139 26.63 -5.32 -27.96
CA GLU A 139 27.51 -5.92 -26.96
C GLU A 139 27.36 -5.14 -25.64
N PRO A 140 27.31 -5.84 -24.49
CA PRO A 140 27.25 -5.17 -23.20
C PRO A 140 28.52 -4.35 -22.98
N PHE A 141 28.39 -3.19 -22.34
CA PHE A 141 29.55 -2.39 -21.97
C PHE A 141 30.49 -3.16 -21.03
N ASP A 142 31.81 -2.95 -21.14
CA ASP A 142 32.81 -3.67 -20.34
C ASP A 142 32.60 -3.52 -18.83
N TRP A 143 32.17 -2.34 -18.38
CA TRP A 143 31.87 -2.09 -16.96
C TRP A 143 30.67 -2.90 -16.47
N LEU A 144 29.67 -3.14 -17.33
CA LEU A 144 28.48 -3.92 -17.00
C LEU A 144 28.83 -5.39 -16.86
N MET A 145 29.68 -5.90 -17.76
CA MET A 145 30.21 -7.27 -17.67
C MET A 145 31.08 -7.46 -16.42
N SER A 146 31.89 -6.47 -16.07
CA SER A 146 32.65 -6.47 -14.81
C SER A 146 31.71 -6.56 -13.60
N LEU A 147 30.64 -5.76 -13.58
CA LEU A 147 29.65 -5.76 -12.51
C LEU A 147 28.92 -7.10 -12.37
N ILE A 148 28.49 -7.71 -13.49
CA ILE A 148 27.81 -9.02 -13.51
C ILE A 148 28.72 -10.14 -12.97
N ASN A 149 30.03 -10.01 -13.18
CA ASN A 149 31.02 -10.99 -12.74
C ASN A 149 31.49 -10.81 -11.28
N VAL A 150 31.03 -9.76 -10.57
CA VAL A 150 31.39 -9.55 -9.16
C VAL A 150 30.76 -10.66 -8.29
N SER A 151 31.59 -11.54 -7.75
CA SER A 151 31.17 -12.66 -6.91
C SER A 151 30.46 -12.23 -5.62
N ALA A 152 30.90 -11.12 -5.00
CA ALA A 152 30.26 -10.57 -3.81
C ALA A 152 28.82 -10.11 -4.06
N LEU A 153 28.57 -9.48 -5.22
CA LEU A 153 27.24 -9.02 -5.61
C LEU A 153 26.30 -10.21 -5.84
N ARG A 154 26.79 -11.24 -6.54
CA ARG A 154 26.04 -12.48 -6.79
C ARG A 154 25.70 -13.24 -5.51
N LEU A 155 26.62 -13.28 -4.56
CA LEU A 155 26.42 -13.92 -3.27
C LEU A 155 25.40 -13.16 -2.41
N LEU A 156 25.44 -11.83 -2.40
CA LEU A 156 24.46 -10.98 -1.71
C LEU A 156 23.06 -11.13 -2.31
N LEU A 157 22.96 -11.24 -3.63
CA LEU A 157 21.71 -11.48 -4.35
C LEU A 157 21.23 -12.94 -4.28
N CYS A 158 21.90 -13.79 -3.49
CA CYS A 158 21.60 -15.23 -3.37
C CYS A 158 21.50 -15.95 -4.72
N MET A 159 22.22 -15.49 -5.74
CA MET A 159 22.32 -16.21 -7.00
C MET A 159 23.08 -17.52 -6.77
N ARG A 160 22.59 -18.60 -7.39
CA ARG A 160 23.12 -19.94 -7.18
C ARG A 160 24.61 -19.95 -7.54
N LEU A 161 25.47 -20.23 -6.56
CA LEU A 161 26.93 -20.35 -6.73
C LEU A 161 27.35 -21.37 -7.81
N THR A 162 26.45 -22.27 -8.21
CA THR A 162 26.68 -23.22 -9.32
C THR A 162 26.72 -22.54 -10.69
N ASP A 163 26.06 -21.38 -10.87
CA ASP A 163 26.13 -20.59 -12.12
C ASP A 163 27.45 -19.79 -12.21
N CYS A 164 28.32 -19.84 -11.18
CA CYS A 164 29.64 -19.21 -11.20
C CYS A 164 30.69 -20.02 -11.97
N ASN A 165 30.47 -21.31 -12.23
CA ASN A 165 31.41 -22.14 -12.98
C ASN A 165 31.24 -22.00 -14.50
N ASP A 166 30.08 -21.52 -14.96
CA ASP A 166 29.78 -21.35 -16.38
C ASP A 166 30.00 -19.91 -16.83
N TYR A 167 31.25 -19.43 -16.79
CA TYR A 167 31.66 -18.16 -17.42
C TYR A 167 31.16 -18.06 -18.88
N VAL A 168 31.07 -19.21 -19.56
CA VAL A 168 30.58 -19.36 -20.94
C VAL A 168 29.09 -18.98 -21.07
N SER A 169 28.26 -19.28 -20.06
CA SER A 169 26.83 -18.95 -20.09
C SER A 169 26.56 -17.45 -19.92
N ILE A 170 27.37 -16.79 -19.09
CA ILE A 170 27.31 -15.34 -18.81
C ILE A 170 27.72 -14.55 -20.05
N GLN A 171 28.79 -14.98 -20.72
CA GLN A 171 29.22 -14.38 -21.99
C GLN A 171 28.23 -14.63 -23.13
N ALA A 172 27.57 -15.80 -23.14
CA ALA A 172 26.59 -16.12 -24.18
C ALA A 172 25.28 -15.33 -24.05
N HIS A 173 24.82 -15.01 -22.84
CA HIS A 173 23.54 -14.34 -22.60
C HIS A 173 23.60 -13.28 -21.48
N PRO A 174 24.41 -12.22 -21.64
CA PRO A 174 24.68 -11.23 -20.58
C PRO A 174 23.41 -10.48 -20.13
N TRP A 175 22.52 -10.17 -21.06
CA TRP A 175 21.26 -9.46 -20.80
C TRP A 175 20.27 -10.27 -19.96
N ARG A 176 20.31 -11.59 -20.08
CA ARG A 176 19.47 -12.50 -19.29
C ARG A 176 19.95 -12.57 -17.85
N GLU A 177 21.27 -12.60 -17.65
CA GLU A 177 21.87 -12.55 -16.31
C GLU A 177 21.65 -11.19 -15.64
N LEU A 178 21.74 -10.10 -16.40
CA LEU A 178 21.38 -8.76 -15.92
C LEU A 178 19.91 -8.71 -15.47
N ALA A 179 18.98 -9.26 -16.25
CA ALA A 179 17.57 -9.32 -15.89
C ALA A 179 17.32 -10.08 -14.58
N LYS A 180 18.07 -11.16 -14.33
CA LYS A 180 18.00 -11.89 -13.05
C LYS A 180 18.55 -11.05 -11.89
N MET A 181 19.59 -10.24 -12.11
CA MET A 181 20.22 -9.41 -11.07
C MET A 181 19.37 -8.21 -10.67
N ILE A 182 18.64 -7.65 -11.65
CA ILE A 182 17.71 -6.54 -11.42
C ILE A 182 16.45 -7.01 -10.69
N ASN A 183 16.06 -8.27 -10.88
CA ASN A 183 14.88 -8.87 -10.26
C ASN A 183 15.10 -9.18 -8.77
#